data_AF-A0A1X7TZT5-F1
#
_entry.id   AF-A0A1X7TZT5-F1
#
_cell.length_a   1.000
_cell.length_b   1.000
_cell.length_c   1.000
_cell.angle_alpha   90.00
_cell.angle_beta   90.00
_cell.angle_gamma   90.00
#
_symmetry.space_group_name_H-M   'P 1'
#
loop_
_entity.id
_entity.type
_entity.pdbx_description
1 polymer ?
#
loop_
_entity_poly.entity_id
_entity_poly.type
_entity_poly.pdbx_seq_one_letter_code
_entity_poly.pdbx_strand_id
1 'polypeptide(L)'
;MSHLLVVVLLFFSSFCSVSSHQYYVSDDCSSVTHTLCHFFSEYAGDMSRYNNSIFYFIGTSDINDDVNMTAVRNVTLHGLDQACLISSRSDRRSILIYNSSHVVFSNMSIYNLGVIAQSSNNITITNTLFNGTKAIMTWISIKLNNAFDVKVSSLVFIYYDVVITYEPLAVCSTELPHYSLILANVTSLTHNYFSLYIHHGTS
;
A
#
# COMPACT_ATOMS: atom_id res chain seq x y z
N MET A 1 49.21 -13.11 0.80
CA MET A 1 47.81 -13.23 0.34
C MET A 1 46.98 -13.89 1.44
N SER A 2 46.53 -13.18 2.50
CA SER A 2 45.68 -13.81 3.54
C SER A 2 45.03 -12.85 4.58
N HIS A 3 44.93 -11.54 4.35
CA HIS A 3 44.25 -10.64 5.32
C HIS A 3 43.09 -9.85 4.71
N LEU A 4 43.13 -9.57 3.41
CA LEU A 4 42.04 -8.85 2.73
C LEU A 4 40.74 -9.67 2.65
N LEU A 5 40.85 -11.00 2.60
CA LEU A 5 39.71 -11.90 2.39
C LEU A 5 38.87 -12.08 3.67
N VAL A 6 39.49 -11.97 4.85
CA VAL A 6 38.81 -12.07 6.15
C VAL A 6 37.97 -10.83 6.43
N VAL A 7 38.43 -9.66 6.02
CA VAL A 7 37.70 -8.38 6.19
C VAL A 7 36.46 -8.35 5.30
N VAL A 8 36.55 -8.81 4.06
CA VAL A 8 35.41 -8.87 3.13
C VAL A 8 34.33 -9.83 3.64
N LEU A 9 34.70 -10.98 4.23
CA LEU A 9 33.73 -11.93 4.79
C LEU A 9 33.01 -11.42 6.06
N LEU A 10 33.69 -10.61 6.89
CA LEU A 10 33.11 -10.06 8.12
C LEU A 10 32.14 -8.89 7.88
N PHE A 11 32.21 -8.22 6.72
CA PHE A 11 31.25 -7.16 6.36
C PHE A 11 29.91 -7.70 5.83
N PHE A 12 29.82 -8.98 5.47
CA PHE A 12 28.58 -9.60 4.99
C PHE A 12 27.80 -10.35 6.08
N SER A 13 28.30 -10.41 7.32
CA SER A 13 27.73 -11.27 8.38
C SER A 13 26.79 -10.56 9.38
N SER A 14 26.27 -9.36 9.10
CA SER A 14 25.41 -8.66 10.07
C SER A 14 24.17 -7.96 9.50
N PHE A 15 23.72 -8.30 8.30
CA PHE A 15 22.33 -8.04 7.96
C PHE A 15 21.53 -9.26 8.38
N CYS A 16 20.94 -9.20 9.58
CA CYS A 16 19.76 -10.00 9.89
C CYS A 16 18.70 -9.62 8.85
N SER A 17 18.69 -10.30 7.72
CA SER A 17 17.55 -10.34 6.82
C SER A 17 16.42 -10.93 7.67
N VAL A 18 15.55 -10.06 8.19
CA VAL A 18 14.29 -10.50 8.76
C VAL A 18 13.57 -11.12 7.58
N SER A 19 13.60 -12.45 7.47
CA SER A 19 12.96 -13.14 6.36
C SER A 19 11.49 -12.79 6.42
N SER A 20 10.99 -12.07 5.41
CA SER A 20 9.57 -11.78 5.35
C SER A 20 8.81 -13.07 5.12
N HIS A 21 7.73 -13.29 5.86
CA HIS A 21 6.80 -14.37 5.55
C HIS A 21 6.15 -14.09 4.20
N GLN A 22 6.03 -15.12 3.37
CA GLN A 22 5.51 -14.99 2.01
C GLN A 22 4.16 -15.72 1.93
N TYR A 23 3.15 -15.01 1.45
CA TYR A 23 1.79 -15.52 1.27
C TYR A 23 1.42 -15.36 -0.20
N TYR A 24 0.90 -16.41 -0.82
CA TYR A 24 0.43 -16.35 -2.20
C TYR A 24 -1.09 -16.32 -2.18
N VAL A 25 -1.69 -15.35 -2.87
CA VAL A 25 -3.11 -15.08 -2.77
C VAL A 25 -3.77 -14.88 -4.13
N SER A 26 -4.95 -15.50 -4.27
CA SER A 26 -5.84 -15.44 -5.43
C SER A 26 -7.16 -16.09 -5.04
N ASP A 27 -8.28 -15.69 -5.63
CA ASP A 27 -9.55 -16.41 -5.48
C ASP A 27 -9.58 -17.70 -6.32
N ASP A 28 -8.73 -17.78 -7.34
CA ASP A 28 -8.48 -19.00 -8.10
C ASP A 28 -7.04 -19.48 -7.86
N CYS A 29 -6.91 -20.48 -6.99
CA CYS A 29 -5.64 -21.12 -6.66
C CYS A 29 -5.40 -22.41 -7.47
N SER A 30 -6.28 -22.77 -8.41
CA SER A 30 -6.22 -24.06 -9.11
C SER A 30 -4.99 -24.22 -10.01
N SER A 31 -4.41 -23.11 -10.46
CA SER A 31 -3.22 -23.05 -11.32
C SER A 31 -1.90 -23.27 -10.57
N VAL A 32 -1.93 -23.32 -9.24
CA VAL A 32 -0.72 -23.43 -8.40
C VAL A 32 -0.62 -24.82 -7.79
N THR A 33 0.34 -25.62 -8.26
CA THR A 33 0.51 -27.02 -7.82
C THR A 33 1.52 -27.23 -6.70
N HIS A 34 2.43 -26.27 -6.48
CA HIS A 34 3.59 -26.44 -5.58
C HIS A 34 3.70 -25.40 -4.46
N THR A 35 2.92 -24.32 -4.54
CA THR A 35 2.94 -23.24 -3.55
C THR A 35 1.56 -23.13 -2.92
N LEU A 36 1.51 -23.05 -1.59
CA LEU A 36 0.26 -22.90 -0.88
C LEU A 36 -0.37 -21.54 -1.21
N CYS A 37 -1.55 -21.56 -1.82
CA CYS A 37 -2.31 -20.40 -2.22
C CYS A 37 -3.61 -20.34 -1.42
N HIS A 38 -3.98 -19.14 -0.99
CA HIS A 38 -5.14 -18.87 -0.15
C HIS A 38 -5.96 -17.72 -0.70
N PHE A 39 -7.23 -17.65 -0.31
CA PHE A 39 -8.04 -16.49 -0.66
C PHE A 39 -7.57 -15.27 0.13
N PHE A 40 -7.40 -14.12 -0.53
CA PHE A 40 -6.94 -12.91 0.16
C PHE A 40 -7.90 -12.47 1.28
N SER A 41 -9.19 -12.78 1.11
CA SER A 41 -10.24 -12.53 2.11
C SER A 41 -9.99 -13.21 3.46
N GLU A 42 -9.22 -14.31 3.50
CA GLU A 42 -8.80 -14.96 4.76
C GLU A 42 -7.88 -14.06 5.61
N TYR A 43 -7.18 -13.13 4.98
CA TYR A 43 -6.22 -12.22 5.62
C TYR A 43 -6.80 -10.81 5.83
N ALA A 44 -7.64 -10.35 4.89
CA ALA A 44 -8.13 -8.98 4.80
C ALA A 44 -8.69 -8.42 6.12
N GLY A 45 -9.50 -9.22 6.83
CA GLY A 45 -10.18 -8.79 8.06
C GLY A 45 -9.26 -8.50 9.25
N ASP A 46 -8.03 -9.05 9.27
CA ASP A 46 -7.06 -8.82 10.36
C ASP A 46 -5.61 -8.83 9.83
N MET A 47 -5.34 -7.94 8.86
CA MET A 47 -3.97 -7.77 8.33
C MET A 47 -2.98 -7.25 9.39
N SER A 48 -3.47 -6.76 10.53
CA SER A 48 -2.67 -6.20 11.63
C SER A 48 -1.70 -7.21 12.27
N ARG A 49 -1.90 -8.52 12.06
CA ARG A 49 -1.02 -9.58 12.57
C ARG A 49 0.18 -9.89 11.67
N TYR A 50 0.19 -9.40 10.44
CA TYR A 50 1.12 -9.86 9.40
C TYR A 50 2.31 -8.92 9.23
N ASN A 51 2.95 -8.52 10.33
CA ASN A 51 4.18 -7.74 10.29
C ASN A 51 5.30 -8.49 9.56
N ASN A 52 6.16 -7.77 8.84
CA ASN A 52 7.26 -8.35 8.06
C ASN A 52 6.77 -9.45 7.10
N SER A 53 5.78 -9.13 6.28
CA SER A 53 5.16 -10.08 5.37
C SER A 53 5.02 -9.52 3.96
N ILE A 54 5.07 -10.42 2.97
CA ILE A 54 4.84 -10.12 1.57
C ILE A 54 3.69 -10.99 1.09
N PHE A 55 2.65 -10.35 0.55
CA PHE A 55 1.54 -10.98 -0.11
C PHE A 55 1.74 -10.88 -1.62
N TYR A 56 1.99 -12.02 -2.24
CA TYR A 56 2.10 -12.18 -3.68
C TYR A 56 0.74 -12.48 -4.27
N PHE A 57 0.17 -11.48 -4.94
CA PHE A 57 -1.00 -11.67 -5.77
C PHE A 57 -0.57 -12.37 -7.05
N ILE A 58 -1.29 -13.42 -7.41
CA ILE A 58 -1.01 -14.25 -8.60
C ILE A 58 -2.22 -14.31 -9.56
N GLY A 59 -3.24 -13.51 -9.27
CA GLY A 59 -4.52 -13.53 -9.95
C GLY A 59 -5.45 -12.49 -9.37
N THR A 60 -6.75 -12.78 -9.45
CA THR A 60 -7.81 -11.87 -9.01
C THR A 60 -8.20 -12.15 -7.57
N SER A 61 -8.49 -11.11 -6.79
CA SER A 61 -9.04 -11.22 -5.45
C SER A 61 -10.19 -10.23 -5.25
N ASP A 62 -11.41 -10.76 -5.21
CA ASP A 62 -12.64 -10.04 -4.85
C ASP A 62 -12.79 -10.04 -3.33
N ILE A 63 -12.63 -8.87 -2.72
CA ILE A 63 -12.87 -8.70 -1.30
C ILE A 63 -14.28 -8.19 -1.03
N ASN A 64 -14.91 -8.77 -0.01
CA ASN A 64 -16.24 -8.37 0.46
C ASN A 64 -16.19 -7.49 1.72
N ASP A 65 -15.01 -7.37 2.34
CA ASP A 65 -14.77 -6.65 3.59
C ASP A 65 -13.61 -5.65 3.44
N ASP A 66 -13.50 -4.75 4.41
CA ASP A 66 -12.39 -3.80 4.48
C ASP A 66 -11.08 -4.53 4.80
N VAL A 67 -9.99 -4.07 4.20
CA VAL A 67 -8.64 -4.56 4.51
C VAL A 67 -8.03 -3.67 5.57
N ASN A 68 -7.90 -4.17 6.80
CA ASN A 68 -7.45 -3.36 7.93
C ASN A 68 -6.00 -3.66 8.33
N MET A 69 -5.10 -2.73 8.04
CA MET A 69 -3.70 -2.72 8.45
C MET A 69 -3.49 -1.69 9.57
N THR A 70 -3.67 -2.10 10.83
CA THR A 70 -3.44 -1.23 11.99
C THR A 70 -2.12 -1.57 12.67
N ALA A 71 -1.29 -0.56 12.93
CA ALA A 71 -0.01 -0.72 13.62
C ALA A 71 0.92 -1.76 12.96
N VAL A 72 0.88 -1.86 11.63
CA VAL A 72 1.74 -2.80 10.89
C VAL A 72 3.07 -2.16 10.49
N ARG A 73 4.06 -3.01 10.28
CA ARG A 73 5.39 -2.67 9.79
C ARG A 73 5.87 -3.66 8.76
N ASN A 74 6.46 -3.15 7.67
CA ASN A 74 7.07 -3.95 6.60
C ASN A 74 6.07 -4.92 5.96
N VAL A 75 4.95 -4.39 5.45
CA VAL A 75 3.93 -5.17 4.75
C VAL A 75 3.96 -4.81 3.27
N THR A 76 4.07 -5.81 2.41
CA THR A 76 4.05 -5.61 0.96
C THR A 76 2.90 -6.38 0.34
N LEU A 77 2.06 -5.69 -0.44
CA LEU A 77 1.15 -6.30 -1.41
C LEU A 77 1.78 -6.15 -2.80
N HIS A 78 2.08 -7.27 -3.46
CA HIS A 78 2.80 -7.29 -4.73
C HIS A 78 2.12 -8.23 -5.73
N GLY A 79 1.74 -7.73 -6.91
CA GLY A 79 1.33 -8.59 -8.01
C GLY A 79 2.53 -9.18 -8.74
N LEU A 80 2.50 -10.47 -9.03
CA LEU A 80 3.56 -11.16 -9.78
C LEU A 80 3.46 -10.95 -11.30
N ASP A 81 2.29 -10.59 -11.80
CA ASP A 81 2.03 -10.35 -13.22
C ASP A 81 1.14 -9.12 -13.45
N GLN A 82 0.89 -8.79 -14.73
CA GLN A 82 0.10 -7.63 -15.12
C GLN A 82 -1.43 -7.84 -14.95
N ALA A 83 -1.89 -9.05 -14.62
CA ALA A 83 -3.30 -9.38 -14.48
C ALA A 83 -3.75 -9.45 -13.00
N CYS A 84 -2.82 -9.25 -12.06
CA CYS A 84 -3.13 -9.23 -10.64
C CYS A 84 -4.05 -8.06 -10.28
N LEU A 85 -5.20 -8.36 -9.69
CA LEU A 85 -6.16 -7.34 -9.30
C LEU A 85 -6.78 -7.63 -7.94
N ILE A 86 -6.96 -6.57 -7.14
CA ILE A 86 -7.87 -6.57 -6.00
C ILE A 86 -9.09 -5.76 -6.39
N SER A 87 -10.28 -6.33 -6.21
CA SER A 87 -11.54 -5.68 -6.49
C SER A 87 -12.49 -5.77 -5.32
N SER A 88 -13.43 -4.83 -5.27
CA SER A 88 -14.62 -4.93 -4.43
C SER A 88 -15.86 -4.69 -5.28
N ARG A 89 -16.94 -5.38 -4.94
CA ARG A 89 -18.28 -5.11 -5.51
C ARG A 89 -18.93 -3.88 -4.90
N SER A 90 -18.44 -3.43 -3.73
CA SER A 90 -18.88 -2.21 -3.07
C SER A 90 -17.77 -1.16 -3.06
N ASP A 91 -18.12 0.02 -3.51
CA ASP A 91 -17.39 1.29 -3.45
C ASP A 91 -17.13 1.82 -2.04
N ARG A 92 -17.81 1.26 -1.03
CA ARG A 92 -17.66 1.67 0.37
C ARG A 92 -16.49 0.96 1.06
N ARG A 93 -15.91 -0.04 0.41
CA ARG A 93 -14.79 -0.79 0.96
C ARG A 93 -13.49 -0.05 0.73
N SER A 94 -12.56 -0.26 1.64
CA SER A 94 -11.24 0.35 1.56
C SER A 94 -10.15 -0.54 2.12
N ILE A 95 -8.93 -0.26 1.69
CA ILE A 95 -7.71 -0.67 2.37
C ILE A 95 -7.35 0.44 3.33
N LEU A 96 -7.53 0.21 4.63
CA LEU A 96 -7.17 1.14 5.69
C LEU A 96 -5.79 0.80 6.24
N ILE A 97 -4.88 1.77 6.16
CA ILE A 97 -3.53 1.72 6.70
C ILE A 97 -3.47 2.76 7.81
N TYR A 98 -3.51 2.30 9.05
CA TYR A 98 -3.59 3.19 10.21
C TYR A 98 -2.39 2.99 11.12
N ASN A 99 -1.75 4.09 11.52
CA ASN A 99 -0.61 4.08 12.44
C ASN A 99 0.50 3.09 12.05
N SER A 100 0.77 2.97 10.75
CA SER A 100 1.60 1.91 10.18
C SER A 100 2.82 2.48 9.47
N SER A 101 3.84 1.65 9.23
CA SER A 101 5.05 2.07 8.54
C SER A 101 5.57 1.07 7.52
N HIS A 102 6.23 1.54 6.46
CA HIS A 102 6.87 0.67 5.45
C HIS A 102 5.85 -0.27 4.79
N VAL A 103 4.74 0.30 4.32
CA VAL A 103 3.71 -0.44 3.58
C VAL A 103 3.90 -0.19 2.09
N VAL A 104 3.92 -1.26 1.30
CA VAL A 104 4.19 -1.22 -0.14
C VAL A 104 3.05 -1.85 -0.92
N PHE A 105 2.55 -1.15 -1.92
CA PHE A 105 1.67 -1.67 -2.97
C PHE A 105 2.41 -1.62 -4.29
N SER A 106 2.44 -2.73 -5.02
CA SER A 106 3.23 -2.77 -6.25
C SER A 106 2.69 -3.74 -7.31
N ASN A 107 2.82 -3.33 -8.57
CA ASN A 107 2.58 -4.16 -9.74
C ASN A 107 1.20 -4.84 -9.76
N MET A 108 0.14 -4.06 -9.54
CA MET A 108 -1.23 -4.61 -9.45
C MET A 108 -2.30 -3.61 -9.89
N SER A 109 -3.53 -4.08 -10.04
CA SER A 109 -4.70 -3.23 -10.26
C SER A 109 -5.60 -3.22 -9.03
N ILE A 110 -6.16 -2.05 -8.71
CA ILE A 110 -7.12 -1.86 -7.61
C ILE A 110 -8.41 -1.31 -8.21
N TYR A 111 -9.48 -2.10 -8.10
CA TYR A 111 -10.78 -1.83 -8.69
C TYR A 111 -11.83 -1.57 -7.63
N ASN A 112 -12.54 -0.46 -7.77
CA ASN A 112 -13.71 -0.12 -6.93
C ASN A 112 -13.46 -0.20 -5.41
N LEU A 113 -12.25 0.08 -4.96
CA LEU A 113 -11.84 -0.06 -3.57
C LEU A 113 -11.00 1.15 -3.19
N GLY A 114 -11.32 1.87 -2.11
CA GLY A 114 -10.52 3.01 -1.65
C GLY A 114 -9.19 2.60 -1.00
N VAL A 115 -8.20 3.48 -0.97
CA VAL A 115 -6.95 3.27 -0.21
C VAL A 115 -6.73 4.44 0.74
N ILE A 116 -6.79 4.18 2.04
CA ILE A 116 -6.77 5.22 3.07
C ILE A 116 -5.54 4.99 3.95
N ALA A 117 -4.54 5.87 3.85
CA ALA A 117 -3.42 5.89 4.78
C ALA A 117 -3.61 7.04 5.77
N GLN A 118 -3.67 6.71 7.06
CA GLN A 118 -3.85 7.67 8.14
C GLN A 118 -2.75 7.52 9.19
N SER A 119 -2.16 8.66 9.58
CA SER A 119 -1.13 8.72 10.64
C SER A 119 0.00 7.70 10.43
N SER A 120 0.40 7.50 9.18
CA SER A 120 1.30 6.42 8.76
C SER A 120 2.50 6.99 8.01
N ASN A 121 3.60 6.24 7.91
CA ASN A 121 4.81 6.73 7.25
C ASN A 121 5.48 5.70 6.34
N ASN A 122 6.35 6.14 5.42
CA ASN A 122 7.04 5.26 4.48
C ASN A 122 6.07 4.40 3.65
N ILE A 123 5.05 5.04 3.06
CA ILE A 123 4.07 4.36 2.20
C ILE A 123 4.56 4.43 0.77
N THR A 124 4.70 3.28 0.11
CA THR A 124 5.08 3.22 -1.31
C THR A 124 3.96 2.62 -2.14
N ILE A 125 3.55 3.30 -3.20
CA ILE A 125 2.62 2.77 -4.20
C ILE A 125 3.31 2.91 -5.57
N THR A 126 3.54 1.78 -6.24
CA THR A 126 4.27 1.78 -7.51
C THR A 126 3.68 0.84 -8.56
N ASN A 127 3.75 1.23 -9.83
CA ASN A 127 3.28 0.41 -10.95
C ASN A 127 1.86 -0.15 -10.72
N THR A 128 0.95 0.71 -10.28
CA THR A 128 -0.40 0.30 -9.86
C THR A 128 -1.45 1.06 -10.66
N LEU A 129 -2.48 0.35 -11.12
CA LEU A 129 -3.66 0.92 -11.78
C LEU A 129 -4.79 1.07 -10.77
N PHE A 130 -5.33 2.28 -10.63
CA PHE A 130 -6.53 2.55 -9.85
C PHE A 130 -7.69 2.82 -10.80
N ASN A 131 -8.75 2.03 -10.70
CA ASN A 131 -9.86 2.10 -11.63
C ASN A 131 -11.19 1.96 -10.89
N GLY A 132 -11.91 3.07 -10.83
CA GLY A 132 -13.26 3.16 -10.28
C GLY A 132 -14.32 2.99 -11.38
N THR A 133 -15.56 2.82 -10.96
CA THR A 133 -16.70 2.73 -11.88
C THR A 133 -17.58 3.97 -11.79
N LYS A 134 -17.90 4.55 -12.95
CA LYS A 134 -18.78 5.73 -13.10
C LYS A 134 -20.19 5.53 -12.52
N ALA A 135 -20.64 4.30 -12.38
CA ALA A 135 -21.99 3.95 -11.94
C ALA A 135 -22.30 4.38 -10.50
N ILE A 136 -21.27 4.68 -9.71
CA ILE A 136 -21.37 4.91 -8.27
C ILE A 136 -20.90 6.35 -8.02
N MET A 137 -21.83 7.25 -7.64
CA MET A 137 -21.54 8.68 -7.43
C MET A 137 -20.67 8.97 -6.21
N THR A 138 -20.11 7.94 -5.60
CA THR A 138 -19.23 7.97 -4.43
C THR A 138 -17.80 7.90 -4.91
N TRP A 139 -17.04 8.92 -4.55
CA TRP A 139 -15.72 9.19 -5.08
C TRP A 139 -14.73 8.22 -4.42
N ILE A 140 -14.44 7.12 -5.12
CA ILE A 140 -13.43 6.15 -4.70
C ILE A 140 -12.08 6.86 -4.76
N SER A 141 -11.37 6.85 -3.65
CA SER A 141 -10.24 7.75 -3.46
C SER A 141 -9.08 7.08 -2.76
N ILE A 142 -7.88 7.53 -3.12
CA ILE A 142 -6.69 7.44 -2.29
C ILE A 142 -6.76 8.61 -1.32
N LYS A 143 -6.82 8.34 -0.02
CA LYS A 143 -6.81 9.35 1.03
C LYS A 143 -5.53 9.22 1.84
N LEU A 144 -4.72 10.27 1.86
CA LEU A 144 -3.46 10.35 2.59
C LEU A 144 -3.61 11.40 3.69
N ASN A 145 -3.98 10.96 4.89
CA ASN A 145 -4.29 11.84 6.02
C ASN A 145 -3.18 11.78 7.07
N ASN A 146 -2.39 12.84 7.23
CA ASN A 146 -1.18 12.79 8.06
C ASN A 146 -0.31 11.57 7.70
N ALA A 147 -0.18 11.31 6.39
CA ALA A 147 0.69 10.28 5.86
C ALA A 147 2.01 10.91 5.43
N PHE A 148 3.11 10.36 5.93
CA PHE A 148 4.46 10.89 5.78
C PHE A 148 5.30 9.99 4.88
N ASP A 149 6.32 10.56 4.25
CA ASP A 149 7.26 9.84 3.39
C ASP A 149 6.55 8.93 2.39
N VAL A 150 5.60 9.54 1.68
CA VAL A 150 4.76 8.84 0.72
C VAL A 150 5.41 8.94 -0.66
N LYS A 151 5.72 7.78 -1.23
CA LYS A 151 6.27 7.66 -2.57
C LYS A 151 5.25 7.01 -3.50
N VAL A 152 4.88 7.75 -4.53
CA VAL A 152 3.94 7.30 -5.55
C VAL A 152 4.62 7.38 -6.91
N SER A 153 4.66 6.25 -7.63
CA SER A 153 5.33 6.20 -8.93
C SER A 153 4.65 5.29 -9.93
N SER A 154 4.64 5.66 -11.21
CA SER A 154 4.07 4.82 -12.29
C SER A 154 2.61 4.43 -11.99
N LEU A 155 1.77 5.43 -11.71
CA LEU A 155 0.34 5.22 -11.42
C LEU A 155 -0.53 5.63 -12.60
N VAL A 156 -1.63 4.90 -12.77
CA VAL A 156 -2.70 5.27 -13.69
C VAL A 156 -4.02 5.38 -12.91
N PHE A 157 -4.73 6.50 -13.10
CA PHE A 157 -6.02 6.76 -12.45
C PHE A 157 -7.15 6.85 -13.47
N ILE A 158 -8.26 6.16 -13.19
CA ILE A 158 -9.51 6.20 -13.96
C ILE A 158 -10.69 6.27 -12.99
N TYR A 159 -11.48 7.35 -13.02
CA TYR A 159 -12.59 7.60 -12.07
C TYR A 159 -12.16 7.49 -10.59
N TYR A 160 -11.05 8.14 -10.25
CA TYR A 160 -10.40 7.97 -8.97
C TYR A 160 -9.78 9.27 -8.48
N ASP A 161 -9.95 9.57 -7.20
CA ASP A 161 -9.42 10.81 -6.62
C ASP A 161 -8.26 10.56 -5.68
N VAL A 162 -7.34 11.50 -5.64
CA VAL A 162 -6.25 11.52 -4.67
C VAL A 162 -6.43 12.73 -3.79
N VAL A 163 -6.75 12.48 -2.52
CA VAL A 163 -6.94 13.50 -1.49
C VAL A 163 -5.82 13.37 -0.48
N ILE A 164 -5.05 14.43 -0.31
CA ILE A 164 -3.95 14.49 0.64
C ILE A 164 -4.32 15.57 1.65
N THR A 165 -4.39 15.19 2.92
CA THR A 165 -4.75 16.09 4.00
C THR A 165 -3.69 16.04 5.09
N TYR A 166 -3.20 17.22 5.47
CA TYR A 166 -2.46 17.42 6.70
C TYR A 166 -3.34 18.15 7.72
N GLU A 167 -3.49 17.54 8.89
CA GLU A 167 -4.08 18.14 10.08
C GLU A 167 -3.02 18.22 11.19
N PRO A 168 -2.87 19.37 11.87
CA PRO A 168 -1.87 19.53 12.91
C PRO A 168 -2.08 18.53 14.05
N LEU A 169 -0.99 18.06 14.64
CA LEU A 169 -1.06 17.27 15.86
C LEU A 169 -1.68 18.11 17.00
N ALA A 170 -2.52 17.48 17.82
CA ALA A 170 -3.22 18.14 18.94
C ALA A 170 -2.27 18.66 20.04
N VAL A 171 -1.01 18.25 20.02
CA VAL A 171 0.02 18.65 20.99
C VAL A 171 1.14 19.33 20.23
N CYS A 172 1.66 20.44 20.79
CA CYS A 172 2.84 21.10 20.28
C CYS A 172 4.01 20.10 20.24
N SER A 173 4.39 19.67 19.04
CA SER A 173 5.62 18.91 18.84
C SER A 173 6.78 19.89 18.81
N THR A 174 7.84 19.61 19.57
CA THR A 174 9.11 20.36 19.49
C THR A 174 9.86 20.06 18.19
N GLU A 175 9.48 18.98 17.49
CA GLU A 175 10.01 18.58 16.20
C GLU A 175 8.96 18.82 15.12
N LEU A 176 9.31 19.59 14.09
CA LEU A 176 8.51 19.73 12.88
C LEU A 176 8.60 18.41 12.11
N PRO A 177 7.49 17.69 11.90
CA PRO A 177 7.50 16.51 11.08
C PRO A 177 7.91 16.89 9.65
N HIS A 178 8.90 16.20 9.08
CA HIS A 178 9.24 16.36 7.68
C HIS A 178 8.24 15.57 6.83
N TYR A 179 7.45 16.28 6.02
CA TYR A 179 6.55 15.66 5.06
C TYR A 179 7.27 15.60 3.71
N SER A 180 7.55 14.39 3.23
CA SER A 180 7.94 14.19 1.85
C SER A 180 6.82 13.48 1.08
N LEU A 181 6.43 14.09 -0.05
CA LEU A 181 5.53 13.51 -1.03
C LEU A 181 6.24 13.52 -2.37
N ILE A 182 6.43 12.35 -2.95
CA ILE A 182 7.05 12.21 -4.26
C ILE A 182 6.04 11.56 -5.20
N LEU A 183 5.69 12.28 -6.27
CA LEU A 183 4.84 11.79 -7.36
C LEU A 183 5.69 11.74 -8.64
N ALA A 184 5.82 10.57 -9.26
CA ALA A 184 6.57 10.40 -10.50
C ALA A 184 5.79 9.54 -11.50
N ASN A 185 5.81 9.88 -12.79
CA ASN A 185 5.12 9.13 -13.85
C ASN A 185 3.65 8.82 -13.50
N VAL A 186 2.91 9.83 -13.07
CA VAL A 186 1.48 9.70 -12.75
C VAL A 186 0.67 10.08 -13.98
N THR A 187 -0.17 9.17 -14.46
CA THR A 187 -1.08 9.39 -15.58
C THR A 187 -2.52 9.48 -15.07
N SER A 188 -3.15 10.63 -15.28
CA SER A 188 -4.58 10.84 -15.00
C SER A 188 -5.33 10.84 -16.33
N LEU A 189 -6.25 9.89 -16.52
CA LEU A 189 -6.92 9.71 -17.81
C LEU A 189 -8.32 10.34 -17.86
N THR A 190 -9.19 10.07 -16.88
CA THR A 190 -10.64 10.37 -17.02
C THR A 190 -11.29 10.62 -15.67
N HIS A 191 -11.89 11.81 -15.51
CA HIS A 191 -12.68 12.24 -14.33
C HIS A 191 -11.99 11.92 -12.99
N ASN A 192 -10.76 12.41 -12.83
CA ASN A 192 -9.97 12.25 -11.61
C ASN A 192 -9.65 13.64 -11.04
N TYR A 193 -9.62 13.75 -9.72
CA TYR A 193 -9.20 14.94 -9.00
C TYR A 193 -7.98 14.65 -8.14
N PHE A 194 -7.05 15.60 -8.10
CA PHE A 194 -5.94 15.60 -7.17
C PHE A 194 -6.07 16.83 -6.27
N SER A 195 -6.18 16.62 -4.96
CA SER A 195 -6.41 17.70 -3.99
C SER A 195 -5.45 17.59 -2.82
N LEU A 196 -4.85 18.72 -2.46
CA LEU A 196 -3.95 18.86 -1.32
C LEU A 196 -4.53 19.89 -0.36
N TYR A 197 -4.85 19.45 0.85
CA TYR A 197 -5.36 20.26 1.95
C TYR A 197 -4.31 20.29 3.06
N ILE A 198 -3.84 21.49 3.40
CA ILE A 198 -2.87 21.69 4.47
C ILE A 198 -3.52 22.61 5.50
N HIS A 199 -4.01 22.01 6.58
CA HIS A 199 -4.48 22.74 7.73
C HIS A 199 -3.28 23.03 8.62
N HIS A 200 -2.86 24.28 8.67
CA HIS A 200 -2.01 24.77 9.75
C HIS A 200 -2.97 25.32 10.80
N GLY A 201 -2.89 24.86 12.04
CA GLY A 201 -3.81 25.27 13.11
C GLY A 201 -3.85 26.79 13.28
N THR A 202 -4.86 27.29 13.98
CA THR A 202 -4.83 28.67 14.43
C THR A 202 -3.74 28.79 15.49
N SER A 203 -2.71 29.59 15.18
CA SER A 203 -1.69 30.07 16.11
C SER A 203 -2.27 30.48 17.46
#